data_AF-A0A8C1WUT0-F1
#
_entry.id   AF-A0A8C1WUT0-F1
#
_cell.length_a   1.000
_cell.length_b   1.000
_cell.length_c   1.000
_cell.angle_alpha   90.00
_cell.angle_beta   90.00
_cell.angle_gamma   90.00
#
_symmetry.space_group_name_H-M   'P 1'
#
loop_
_entity.id
_entity.type
_entity.pdbx_description
1 polymer ?
#
loop_
_entity_poly.entity_id
_entity_poly.type
_entity_poly.pdbx_seq_one_letter_code
_entity_poly.pdbx_strand_id
1 'polypeptide(L)'
;MHPFAQQSRKRVTAKSGKAKKMFGWGDFQCKVKSTSLDLLIAGKIVDHGNGTFSVYFRYNTTGGGNVSVELVPPSKVVEFDATTQQTVLHSVESRMFNCRVEHERVERGTKSTRCWYDPSHSCDQDQTHSHVSWLCSKPFKVICVYIYFYSLDYKLVQKVCPDYNYHSESPYLPYG
;
A
#
# COMPACT_ATOMS: atom_id res chain seq x y z
N MET A 1 48.88 11.28 -39.81
CA MET A 1 48.93 11.00 -38.36
C MET A 1 47.51 11.11 -37.80
N HIS A 2 46.99 9.99 -37.27
CA HIS A 2 45.98 9.78 -36.19
C HIS A 2 44.90 10.84 -35.83
N PRO A 3 43.71 10.42 -35.34
CA PRO A 3 42.71 9.56 -35.98
C PRO A 3 41.23 10.01 -35.73
N PHE A 4 40.32 9.31 -36.42
CA PHE A 4 38.86 9.26 -36.28
C PHE A 4 38.35 9.00 -34.84
N ALA A 5 37.24 9.64 -34.44
CA ALA A 5 36.45 9.23 -33.28
C ALA A 5 34.99 8.97 -33.68
N GLN A 6 34.69 7.72 -34.05
CA GLN A 6 33.32 7.20 -34.11
C GLN A 6 32.74 7.14 -32.71
N GLN A 7 31.67 7.89 -32.44
CA GLN A 7 30.84 7.68 -31.26
C GLN A 7 30.18 6.30 -31.34
N SER A 8 30.77 5.33 -30.64
CA SER A 8 30.15 4.03 -30.39
C SER A 8 28.93 4.24 -29.50
N ARG A 9 27.71 4.03 -30.03
CA ARG A 9 26.51 3.81 -29.21
C ARG A 9 26.81 2.63 -28.28
N LYS A 10 26.98 2.90 -26.98
CA LYS A 10 27.10 1.86 -25.96
C LYS A 10 25.82 1.03 -25.96
N ARG A 11 25.83 -0.11 -26.63
CA ARG A 11 24.87 -1.19 -26.39
C ARG A 11 25.03 -1.58 -24.93
N VAL A 12 24.03 -1.26 -24.11
CA VAL A 12 23.92 -1.81 -22.76
C VAL A 12 23.66 -3.31 -22.93
N THR A 13 24.74 -4.08 -22.89
CA THR A 13 24.70 -5.54 -22.82
C THR A 13 23.92 -5.93 -21.57
N ALA A 14 22.69 -6.38 -21.76
CA ALA A 14 21.89 -7.03 -20.74
C ALA A 14 22.65 -8.29 -20.28
N LYS A 15 23.31 -8.20 -19.12
CA LYS A 15 23.95 -9.36 -18.49
C LYS A 15 22.86 -10.29 -17.98
N SER A 16 22.84 -11.46 -18.62
CA SER A 16 22.33 -12.76 -18.20
C SER A 16 21.98 -12.94 -16.71
N GLY A 17 20.80 -13.55 -16.48
CA GLY A 17 20.73 -14.72 -15.60
C GLY A 17 20.51 -14.51 -14.10
N LYS A 18 19.90 -13.41 -13.68
CA LYS A 18 19.31 -13.31 -12.32
C LYS A 18 17.80 -13.28 -12.46
N ALA A 19 17.08 -14.10 -11.69
CA ALA A 19 15.64 -14.02 -11.58
C ALA A 19 15.25 -12.54 -11.47
N LYS A 20 14.59 -12.01 -12.50
CA LYS A 20 14.29 -10.59 -12.62
C LYS A 20 13.25 -10.32 -11.53
N LYS A 21 13.70 -9.83 -10.37
CA LYS A 21 12.85 -9.55 -9.21
C LYS A 21 11.69 -8.69 -9.74
N MET A 22 10.48 -9.24 -9.69
CA MET A 22 9.33 -8.62 -10.34
C MET A 22 8.89 -7.33 -9.65
N PHE A 23 9.33 -7.14 -8.39
CA PHE A 23 9.06 -5.96 -7.58
C PHE A 23 10.37 -5.38 -7.04
N GLY A 24 10.53 -4.06 -7.13
CA GLY A 24 11.69 -3.32 -6.62
C GLY A 24 11.68 -3.18 -5.09
N TRP A 25 10.52 -3.39 -4.47
CA TRP A 25 10.26 -3.32 -3.03
C TRP A 25 10.11 -4.71 -2.43
N GLY A 26 10.58 -4.88 -1.20
CA GLY A 26 10.49 -6.13 -0.45
C GLY A 26 9.37 -6.02 0.58
N ASP A 27 9.75 -5.58 1.78
CA ASP A 27 8.82 -5.37 2.88
C ASP A 27 8.33 -3.91 2.89
N PHE A 28 7.03 -3.72 3.07
CA PHE A 28 6.40 -2.42 3.25
C PHE A 28 6.17 -2.18 4.74
N GLN A 29 6.50 -0.99 5.24
CA GLN A 29 6.15 -0.58 6.59
C GLN A 29 5.67 0.86 6.59
N CYS A 30 4.59 1.12 7.31
CA CYS A 30 4.05 2.46 7.49
C CYS A 30 3.54 2.60 8.93
N LYS A 31 3.81 3.75 9.53
CA LYS A 31 3.28 4.12 10.85
C LYS A 31 2.60 5.49 10.73
N VAL A 32 1.36 5.58 11.18
CA VAL A 32 0.60 6.82 11.28
C VAL A 32 0.10 6.93 12.71
N LYS A 33 0.34 8.07 13.35
CA LYS A 33 -0.02 8.27 14.77
C LYS A 33 -0.60 9.66 14.97
N SER A 34 -1.75 9.70 15.64
CA SER A 34 -2.35 10.90 16.21
C SER A 34 -2.43 10.78 17.74
N THR A 35 -3.09 11.73 18.40
CA THR A 35 -3.33 11.66 19.85
C THR A 35 -4.36 10.58 20.18
N SER A 36 -5.36 10.38 19.31
CA SER A 36 -6.46 9.46 19.56
C SER A 36 -6.29 8.08 18.91
N LEU A 37 -5.34 7.89 17.99
CA LEU A 37 -5.18 6.65 17.23
C LEU A 37 -3.72 6.40 16.82
N ASP A 38 -3.20 5.20 17.08
CA ASP A 38 -1.91 4.71 16.53
C ASP A 38 -2.20 3.59 15.52
N LEU A 39 -1.58 3.65 14.34
CA LEU A 39 -1.69 2.67 13.26
C LEU A 39 -0.28 2.21 12.85
N LEU A 40 -0.05 0.90 12.89
CA LEU A 40 1.16 0.25 12.38
C LEU A 40 0.80 -0.75 11.28
N ILE A 41 1.36 -0.56 10.08
CA ILE A 41 1.14 -1.43 8.92
C ILE A 41 2.47 -2.10 8.55
N ALA A 42 2.41 -3.41 8.33
CA ALA A 42 3.47 -4.19 7.69
C ALA A 42 2.89 -4.92 6.48
N GLY A 43 3.60 -4.86 5.36
CA GLY A 43 3.22 -5.50 4.10
C GLY A 43 4.33 -6.39 3.56
N LYS A 44 3.97 -7.50 2.92
CA LYS A 44 4.92 -8.40 2.25
C LYS A 44 4.36 -8.91 0.94
N ILE A 45 5.21 -9.01 -0.07
CA ILE A 45 4.89 -9.60 -1.38
C ILE A 45 5.51 -10.99 -1.49
N VAL A 46 4.75 -11.92 -2.07
CA VAL A 46 5.22 -13.28 -2.39
C VAL A 46 4.88 -13.56 -3.86
N ASP A 47 5.91 -13.78 -4.68
CA ASP A 47 5.73 -14.27 -6.05
C ASP A 47 5.53 -15.79 -6.05
N HIS A 48 4.48 -16.27 -6.71
CA HIS A 48 4.17 -17.69 -6.78
C HIS A 48 4.89 -18.40 -7.94
N GLY A 49 5.52 -17.67 -8.86
CA GLY A 49 6.21 -18.22 -10.03
C GLY A 49 5.29 -18.74 -11.14
N ASN A 50 3.97 -18.77 -10.91
CA ASN A 50 2.95 -19.22 -11.86
C ASN A 50 2.26 -18.04 -12.60
N GLY A 51 2.81 -16.84 -12.50
CA GLY A 51 2.21 -15.62 -13.06
C GLY A 51 1.25 -14.88 -12.13
N THR A 52 1.12 -15.33 -10.88
CA THR A 52 0.40 -14.63 -9.80
C THR A 52 1.35 -14.28 -8.65
N PHE A 53 0.95 -13.32 -7.82
CA PHE A 53 1.63 -12.97 -6.58
C PHE A 53 0.61 -12.60 -5.52
N SER A 54 0.97 -12.84 -4.26
CA SER A 54 0.17 -12.42 -3.10
C SER A 54 0.81 -11.24 -2.39
N VAL A 55 -0.04 -10.34 -1.88
CA VAL A 55 0.36 -9.26 -0.99
C VAL A 55 -0.37 -9.44 0.34
N TYR A 56 0.40 -9.53 1.41
CA TYR A 56 -0.12 -9.70 2.76
C TYR A 56 0.08 -8.40 3.53
N PHE A 57 -0.99 -7.84 4.07
CA PHE A 57 -0.90 -6.77 5.04
C PHE A 57 -1.28 -7.29 6.43
N ARG A 58 -0.51 -6.84 7.41
CA ARG A 58 -0.84 -6.88 8.83
C ARG A 58 -0.90 -5.45 9.30
N TYR A 59 -2.02 -5.04 9.88
CA TYR A 59 -2.12 -3.71 10.45
C TYR A 59 -2.81 -3.74 11.81
N ASN A 60 -2.19 -3.05 12.76
CA ASN A 60 -2.66 -2.98 14.13
C ASN A 60 -3.04 -1.55 14.45
N THR A 61 -4.18 -1.35 15.09
CA THR A 61 -4.59 -0.06 15.63
C THR A 61 -4.76 -0.08 17.13
N THR A 62 -4.51 1.07 17.74
CA THR A 62 -4.64 1.32 19.16
C THR A 62 -5.31 2.68 19.35
N GLY A 63 -6.52 2.71 19.92
CA GLY A 63 -7.31 3.92 20.10
C GLY A 63 -8.55 4.00 19.20
N GLY A 64 -9.15 5.19 19.12
CA GLY A 64 -10.44 5.42 18.48
C GLY A 64 -10.33 6.01 17.07
N GLY A 65 -10.91 5.29 16.10
CA GLY A 65 -11.03 5.76 14.71
C GLY A 65 -11.19 4.61 13.71
N ASN A 66 -11.23 4.96 12.42
CA ASN A 66 -11.37 4.04 11.32
C ASN A 66 -10.09 4.04 10.46
N VAL A 67 -9.65 2.85 10.09
CA VAL A 67 -8.52 2.67 9.17
C VAL A 67 -8.89 1.70 8.07
N SER A 68 -8.34 1.90 6.88
CA SER A 68 -8.34 0.90 5.83
C SER A 68 -7.00 0.88 5.10
N VAL A 69 -6.61 -0.30 4.66
CA VAL A 69 -5.41 -0.53 3.87
C VAL A 69 -5.80 -1.42 2.69
N GLU A 70 -5.66 -0.90 1.48
CA GLU A 70 -6.10 -1.59 0.27
C GLU A 70 -5.06 -1.46 -0.85
N LEU A 71 -5.09 -2.43 -1.77
CA LEU A 71 -4.39 -2.29 -3.04
C LEU A 71 -5.27 -1.57 -4.04
N VAL A 72 -4.69 -0.60 -4.74
CA VAL A 72 -5.40 0.20 -5.75
C VAL A 72 -4.56 0.36 -7.02
N PRO A 73 -5.19 0.63 -8.18
CA PRO A 73 -4.47 1.05 -9.37
C PRO A 73 -3.85 2.45 -9.18
N PRO A 74 -2.82 2.82 -9.97
CA PRO A 74 -2.14 4.12 -9.84
C PRO A 74 -3.04 5.32 -10.12
N SER A 75 -4.09 5.12 -10.89
CA SER A 75 -5.11 6.10 -11.26
C SER A 75 -6.09 6.42 -10.14
N LYS A 76 -6.15 5.62 -9.06
CA LYS A 76 -7.00 5.92 -7.89
C LYS A 76 -6.63 7.30 -7.33
N VAL A 77 -7.59 8.21 -7.27
CA VAL A 77 -7.40 9.57 -6.73
C VAL A 77 -7.26 9.51 -5.20
N VAL A 78 -6.44 10.41 -4.64
CA VAL A 78 -6.28 10.58 -3.18
C VAL A 78 -7.33 11.58 -2.71
N GLU A 79 -8.33 11.11 -1.96
CA GLU A 79 -9.44 11.93 -1.50
C GLU A 79 -9.96 11.49 -0.12
N PHE A 80 -10.43 12.44 0.69
CA PHE A 80 -10.96 12.20 2.04
C PHE A 80 -12.38 11.63 2.07
N ASP A 81 -13.22 12.09 1.14
CA ASP A 81 -14.61 11.67 1.04
C ASP A 81 -14.73 10.61 -0.04
N ALA A 82 -15.05 9.37 0.37
CA ALA A 82 -15.51 8.33 -0.53
C ALA A 82 -16.96 8.61 -0.96
N THR A 83 -17.25 9.79 -1.51
CA THR A 83 -18.62 10.12 -1.94
C THR A 83 -18.97 9.35 -3.20
N THR A 84 -20.23 8.91 -3.24
CA THR A 84 -20.96 8.01 -4.14
C THR A 84 -20.95 8.37 -5.64
N GLN A 85 -19.96 9.11 -6.16
CA GLN A 85 -19.87 9.51 -7.58
C GLN A 85 -19.03 8.56 -8.46
N GLN A 86 -18.69 7.37 -7.96
CA GLN A 86 -17.74 6.46 -8.61
C GLN A 86 -18.37 5.22 -9.26
N THR A 87 -19.70 5.08 -9.33
CA THR A 87 -20.35 3.80 -9.70
C THR A 87 -20.10 3.33 -11.13
N VAL A 88 -19.87 4.25 -12.09
CA VAL A 88 -19.63 3.89 -13.51
C VAL A 88 -18.14 3.84 -13.85
N LEU A 89 -17.32 4.74 -13.28
CA LEU A 89 -15.87 4.78 -13.54
C LEU A 89 -15.12 3.67 -12.78
N HIS A 90 -15.54 3.35 -11.53
CA HIS A 90 -15.03 2.16 -10.82
C HIS A 90 -15.33 0.88 -11.58
N SER A 91 -16.47 0.77 -12.25
CA SER A 91 -16.83 -0.45 -12.99
C SER A 91 -15.81 -0.79 -14.08
N VAL A 92 -15.27 0.21 -14.80
CA VAL A 92 -14.30 -0.01 -15.88
C VAL A 92 -12.89 -0.24 -15.32
N GLU A 93 -12.52 0.52 -14.30
CA GLU A 93 -11.17 0.47 -13.71
C GLU A 93 -10.98 -0.75 -12.79
N SER A 94 -12.01 -1.13 -12.03
CA SER A 94 -12.03 -2.36 -11.24
C SER A 94 -12.08 -3.62 -12.12
N ARG A 95 -12.66 -3.56 -13.32
CA ARG A 95 -12.55 -4.65 -14.32
C ARG A 95 -11.14 -4.81 -14.89
N MET A 96 -10.29 -3.80 -14.75
CA MET A 96 -8.89 -3.80 -15.21
C MET A 96 -7.88 -4.00 -14.07
N PHE A 97 -8.33 -4.00 -12.82
CA PHE A 97 -7.47 -4.23 -11.67
C PHE A 97 -7.42 -5.72 -11.34
N ASN A 98 -6.30 -6.35 -11.68
CA ASN A 98 -6.12 -7.81 -11.56
C ASN A 98 -5.79 -8.30 -10.15
N CYS A 99 -6.13 -7.51 -9.12
CA CYS A 99 -5.90 -7.84 -7.71
C CYS A 99 -7.23 -7.92 -6.97
N ARG A 100 -7.41 -8.95 -6.15
CA ARG A 100 -8.61 -9.16 -5.34
C ARG A 100 -8.24 -9.60 -3.92
N VAL A 101 -9.09 -9.30 -2.96
CA VAL A 101 -8.98 -9.86 -1.61
C VAL A 101 -9.28 -11.36 -1.69
N GLU A 102 -8.37 -12.17 -1.14
CA GLU A 102 -8.52 -13.62 -1.03
C GLU A 102 -8.96 -14.00 0.39
N HIS A 103 -8.36 -13.37 1.40
CA HIS A 103 -8.71 -13.60 2.80
C HIS A 103 -8.57 -12.31 3.59
N GLU A 104 -9.51 -12.07 4.49
CA GLU A 104 -9.50 -10.97 5.44
C GLU A 104 -9.90 -11.49 6.82
N ARG A 105 -9.19 -11.04 7.84
CA ARG A 105 -9.49 -11.33 9.24
C ARG A 105 -9.24 -10.08 10.06
N VAL A 106 -10.23 -9.73 10.88
CA VAL A 106 -10.18 -8.59 11.79
C VAL A 106 -10.50 -9.08 13.18
N GLU A 107 -9.58 -8.87 14.11
CA GLU A 107 -9.75 -9.18 15.52
C GLU A 107 -9.80 -7.89 16.31
N ARG A 108 -10.82 -7.75 17.16
CA ARG A 108 -10.99 -6.59 18.03
C ARG A 108 -10.87 -7.04 19.47
N GLY A 109 -10.18 -6.23 20.26
CA GLY A 109 -10.05 -6.42 21.69
C GLY A 109 -9.93 -5.10 22.40
N THR A 110 -10.02 -5.14 23.71
CA THR A 110 -9.81 -3.99 24.58
C THR A 110 -8.65 -4.29 25.49
N LYS A 111 -7.72 -3.32 25.59
CA LYS A 111 -6.62 -3.40 26.53
C LYS A 111 -6.85 -2.38 27.63
N SER A 112 -7.16 -2.86 28.82
CA SER A 112 -7.25 -2.02 30.02
C SER A 112 -5.85 -1.63 30.50
N THR A 113 -5.59 -0.33 30.63
CA THR A 113 -4.34 0.20 31.20
C THR A 113 -4.67 1.25 32.25
N ARG A 114 -3.80 1.46 33.24
CA ARG A 114 -4.00 2.55 34.22
C ARG A 114 -3.91 3.89 33.50
N CYS A 115 -4.86 4.78 33.77
CA CYS A 115 -4.85 6.11 33.19
C CYS A 115 -3.60 6.88 33.67
N TRP A 116 -3.01 7.68 32.78
CA TRP A 116 -1.82 8.47 33.11
C TRP A 116 -2.11 9.57 34.13
N TYR A 117 -3.30 10.18 34.05
CA TYR A 117 -3.70 11.29 34.92
C TYR A 117 -4.22 10.82 36.29
N ASP A 118 -4.83 9.63 36.34
CA ASP A 118 -5.36 9.05 37.58
C ASP A 118 -5.11 7.53 37.61
N PRO A 119 -4.07 7.07 38.33
CA PRO A 119 -3.73 5.66 38.43
C PRO A 119 -4.79 4.80 39.13
N SER A 120 -5.78 5.42 39.81
CA SER A 120 -6.90 4.72 40.46
C SER A 120 -8.00 4.30 39.47
N HIS A 121 -8.00 4.89 38.26
CA HIS A 121 -8.93 4.56 37.19
C HIS A 121 -8.25 3.71 36.09
N SER A 122 -9.03 2.76 35.54
CA SER A 122 -8.67 2.02 34.33
C SER A 122 -9.16 2.75 33.08
N CYS A 123 -8.25 2.99 32.15
CA CYS A 123 -8.53 3.50 30.81
C CYS A 123 -8.46 2.33 29.84
N ASP A 124 -9.63 1.95 29.31
CA ASP A 124 -9.73 0.92 28.28
C ASP A 124 -9.39 1.51 26.92
N GLN A 125 -8.50 0.84 26.20
CA GLN A 125 -8.10 1.25 24.87
C GLN A 125 -8.44 0.16 23.86
N ASP A 126 -9.18 0.55 22.82
CA ASP A 126 -9.51 -0.33 21.73
C ASP A 126 -8.26 -0.74 20.96
N GLN A 127 -8.17 -2.03 20.66
CA GLN A 127 -7.12 -2.65 19.86
C GLN A 127 -7.78 -3.38 18.70
N THR A 128 -7.31 -3.15 17.49
CA THR A 128 -7.71 -3.95 16.33
C THR A 128 -6.47 -4.54 15.67
N HIS A 129 -6.49 -5.85 15.42
CA HIS A 129 -5.48 -6.58 14.68
C HIS A 129 -6.10 -7.09 13.39
N SER A 130 -5.64 -6.58 12.25
CA SER A 130 -6.18 -6.92 10.95
C SER A 130 -5.14 -7.58 10.06
N HIS A 131 -5.59 -8.58 9.32
CA HIS A 131 -4.83 -9.34 8.35
C HIS A 131 -5.62 -9.37 7.05
N VAL A 132 -5.00 -8.97 5.95
CA VAL A 132 -5.60 -9.09 4.62
C VAL A 132 -4.59 -9.66 3.63
N SER A 133 -5.02 -10.64 2.85
CA SER A 133 -4.28 -11.18 1.72
C SER A 133 -4.96 -10.79 0.42
N TRP A 134 -4.16 -10.29 -0.50
CA TRP A 134 -4.56 -9.96 -1.85
C TRP A 134 -3.89 -10.93 -2.81
N LEU A 135 -4.63 -11.44 -3.79
CA LEU A 135 -4.11 -12.23 -4.89
C LEU A 135 -4.17 -11.40 -6.17
N CYS A 136 -3.03 -11.27 -6.83
CA CYS A 136 -2.88 -10.49 -8.06
C CYS A 136 -2.37 -11.36 -9.22
N SER A 137 -2.88 -11.13 -10.43
CA SER A 137 -2.53 -11.88 -11.63
C SER A 137 -1.89 -11.02 -12.73
N LYS A 138 -0.99 -11.60 -13.52
CA LYS A 138 -0.50 -11.00 -14.78
C LYS A 138 -1.61 -10.91 -15.85
N PRO A 139 -1.53 -9.94 -16.79
CA PRO A 139 -0.57 -8.83 -16.82
C PRO A 139 -0.91 -7.82 -15.73
N PHE A 140 0.05 -7.47 -14.87
CA PHE A 140 -0.17 -6.46 -13.85
C PHE A 140 0.49 -5.14 -14.26
N LYS A 141 -0.18 -4.05 -13.92
CA LYS A 141 0.39 -2.70 -13.94
C LYS A 141 0.98 -2.42 -12.56
N VAL A 142 1.63 -1.26 -12.40
CA VAL A 142 2.02 -0.71 -11.09
C VAL A 142 0.86 -0.85 -10.12
N ILE A 143 1.12 -1.38 -8.93
CA ILE A 143 0.15 -1.42 -7.83
C ILE A 143 0.53 -0.37 -6.79
N CYS A 144 -0.47 0.17 -6.11
CA CYS A 144 -0.28 1.12 -5.04
C CYS A 144 -0.97 0.65 -3.77
N VAL A 145 -0.38 1.00 -2.62
CA VAL A 145 -0.98 0.86 -1.29
C VAL A 145 -1.73 2.14 -0.98
N TYR A 146 -3.03 2.04 -0.76
CA TYR A 146 -3.88 3.15 -0.33
C TYR A 146 -4.20 2.99 1.15
N ILE A 147 -3.97 4.06 1.91
CA ILE A 147 -4.10 4.09 3.37
C ILE A 147 -5.10 5.18 3.69
N TYR A 148 -6.19 4.78 4.34
CA TYR A 148 -7.14 5.70 4.95
C TYR A 148 -6.94 5.67 6.47
N PHE A 149 -6.74 6.83 7.07
CA PHE A 149 -6.59 7.01 8.50
C PHE A 149 -7.54 8.10 8.96
N TYR A 150 -8.51 7.73 9.78
CA TYR A 150 -9.51 8.63 10.32
C TYR A 150 -9.53 8.50 11.84
N SER A 151 -8.84 9.41 12.52
CA SER A 151 -8.87 9.52 13.97
C SER A 151 -9.88 10.59 14.38
N LEU A 152 -10.06 10.80 15.69
CA LEU A 152 -10.95 11.83 16.22
C LEU A 152 -10.39 13.24 16.04
N ASP A 153 -9.07 13.35 16.00
CA ASP A 153 -8.31 14.60 15.96
C ASP A 153 -7.63 14.88 14.60
N TYR A 154 -7.58 13.90 13.70
CA TYR A 154 -6.84 14.00 12.45
C TYR A 154 -7.39 13.07 11.37
N LYS A 155 -7.22 13.46 10.11
CA LYS A 155 -7.55 12.63 8.94
C LYS A 155 -6.36 12.61 8.00
N LEU A 156 -6.04 11.46 7.45
CA LEU A 156 -5.00 11.28 6.46
C LEU A 156 -5.40 10.26 5.42
N VAL A 157 -5.07 10.57 4.17
CA VAL A 157 -5.18 9.64 3.05
C VAL A 157 -3.85 9.64 2.32
N GLN A 158 -3.29 8.46 2.09
CA GLN A 158 -2.00 8.31 1.45
C GLN A 158 -2.02 7.19 0.41
N LYS A 159 -1.55 7.48 -0.79
CA LYS A 159 -1.32 6.49 -1.85
C LYS A 159 0.17 6.34 -2.10
N VAL A 160 0.72 5.15 -1.88
CA VAL A 160 2.14 4.83 -2.08
C VAL A 160 2.25 3.84 -3.23
N CYS A 161 3.05 4.14 -4.24
CA CYS A 161 3.18 3.33 -5.46
C CYS A 161 4.65 2.92 -5.69
N PRO A 162 5.22 1.92 -5.00
CA PRO A 162 6.68 1.80 -4.88
C PRO A 162 7.46 1.62 -6.20
N ASP A 163 6.85 1.00 -7.23
CA ASP A 163 7.52 0.68 -8.51
C ASP A 163 7.06 1.52 -9.71
N TYR A 164 6.35 2.62 -9.52
CA TYR A 164 5.79 3.36 -10.67
C TYR A 164 6.86 3.89 -11.62
N ASN A 165 7.94 4.48 -11.11
CA ASN A 165 9.02 5.00 -11.96
C ASN A 165 9.74 3.90 -12.76
N TYR A 166 9.61 2.64 -12.33
CA TYR A 166 10.18 1.50 -13.07
C TYR A 166 9.28 1.04 -14.22
N HIS A 167 7.97 1.30 -14.14
CA HIS A 167 6.97 0.83 -15.10
C HIS A 167 6.28 1.96 -15.88
N SER A 168 6.50 3.22 -15.52
CA SER A 168 5.92 4.41 -16.15
C SER A 168 7.04 5.37 -16.55
N GLU A 169 7.06 5.75 -17.83
CA GLU A 169 7.95 6.80 -18.35
C GLU A 169 7.41 8.22 -18.06
N SER A 170 6.13 8.33 -17.65
CA SER A 170 5.53 9.60 -17.24
C SER A 170 5.92 9.97 -15.81
N PRO A 171 6.33 11.22 -15.53
CA PRO A 171 6.57 11.67 -14.16
C PRO A 171 5.28 11.58 -13.35
N TYR A 172 5.41 11.21 -12.07
CA TYR A 172 4.31 11.32 -11.13
C TYR A 172 3.87 12.77 -10.98
N LEU A 173 2.60 13.02 -11.21
CA LEU A 173 1.94 14.27 -10.84
C LEU A 173 1.02 13.97 -9.67
N PRO A 174 1.37 14.34 -8.44
CA PRO A 174 0.43 14.30 -7.32
C PRO A 174 -0.62 15.39 -7.59
N TYR A 175 -1.78 15.00 -8.12
CA TYR A 175 -2.96 15.86 -8.09
C TYR A 175 -3.47 15.89 -6.65
N GLY A 176 -3.42 17.07 -6.05
CA GLY A 176 -3.97 17.39 -4.74
C GLY A 176 -5.12 18.37 -4.86
#